data_AF-A0ABD0S4M2-F1
#
_entry.id   AF-A0ABD0S4M2-F1
#
_cell.length_a   1.000
_cell.length_b   1.000
_cell.length_c   1.000
_cell.angle_alpha   90.00
_cell.angle_beta   90.00
_cell.angle_gamma   90.00
#
_symmetry.space_group_name_H-M   'P 1'
#
loop_
_entity.id
_entity.type
_entity.pdbx_description
1 polymer ?
#
loop_
_entity_poly.entity_id
_entity_poly.type
_entity_poly.pdbx_seq_one_letter_code
_entity_poly.pdbx_strand_id
1 'polypeptide(L)'
;MGFVIRSCSQFSSIKIIKILYCSFIWCPQYGIYINRLETIQRKFMRFLQYKCKQYDTSYESRCKRHHILPLMERRKIADTVLYVKIAQSLVDCPNLLSSVKLRVPNRSVRRLVTLFIPQSHTKYRHNSFLVITATQVNLNKLLRVVGLNQFPDCNTCSFKLVFTSQCSM
;
A
#
# COMPACT_ATOMS: atom_id res chain seq x y z
N MET A 1 5.48 -17.18 11.82
CA MET A 1 5.87 -16.24 12.90
C MET A 1 7.10 -16.65 13.68
N GLY A 2 7.38 -17.94 13.89
CA GLY A 2 8.55 -18.36 14.67
C GLY A 2 9.87 -17.77 14.15
N PHE A 3 10.05 -17.69 12.83
CA PHE A 3 11.23 -17.07 12.21
C PHE A 3 11.40 -15.60 12.62
N VAL A 4 10.42 -14.75 12.34
CA VAL A 4 10.46 -13.31 12.69
C VAL A 4 10.68 -13.10 14.19
N ILE A 5 10.02 -13.88 15.06
CA ILE A 5 10.18 -13.73 16.52
C ILE A 5 11.60 -14.11 16.96
N ARG A 6 12.16 -15.20 16.42
CA ARG A 6 13.53 -15.63 16.75
C ARG A 6 14.58 -14.64 16.24
N SER A 7 14.42 -14.15 15.00
CA SER A 7 15.29 -13.12 14.44
C SER A 7 15.16 -11.79 15.19
N CYS A 8 13.95 -11.42 15.61
CA CYS A 8 13.70 -10.21 16.41
C CYS A 8 14.10 -10.32 17.88
N SER A 9 14.51 -11.50 18.36
CA SER A 9 15.01 -11.65 19.73
C SER A 9 16.31 -10.87 19.95
N GLN A 10 17.17 -10.89 18.94
CA GLN A 10 18.52 -10.31 18.98
C GLN A 10 18.54 -8.78 18.77
N PHE A 11 17.45 -8.19 18.27
CA PHE A 11 17.38 -6.74 18.03
C PHE A 11 16.82 -6.02 19.27
N SER A 12 17.55 -5.00 19.73
CA SER A 12 17.14 -4.12 20.82
C SER A 12 16.24 -2.97 20.34
N SER A 13 16.42 -2.51 19.09
CA SER A 13 15.69 -1.36 18.56
C SER A 13 14.34 -1.75 17.93
N ILE A 14 13.28 -1.10 18.40
CA ILE A 14 11.90 -1.30 17.93
C ILE A 14 11.77 -0.93 16.44
N LYS A 15 12.55 0.05 15.96
CA LYS A 15 12.51 0.51 14.56
C LYS A 15 12.88 -0.61 13.57
N ILE A 16 13.94 -1.37 13.84
CA ILE A 16 14.40 -2.47 12.98
C ILE A 16 13.36 -3.58 12.91
N ILE A 17 12.76 -3.91 14.06
CA ILE A 17 11.70 -4.93 14.17
C ILE A 17 10.48 -4.56 13.31
N LYS A 18 10.12 -3.27 13.27
CA LYS A 18 9.03 -2.77 12.41
C LYS A 18 9.37 -2.92 10.92
N ILE A 19 10.58 -2.56 10.52
CA ILE A 19 11.03 -2.65 9.11
C ILE A 19 10.98 -4.11 8.63
N LEU A 20 11.52 -5.04 9.42
CA LEU A 20 11.53 -6.47 9.08
C LEU A 20 10.12 -7.05 8.93
N TYR A 21 9.17 -6.59 9.75
CA TYR A 21 7.77 -7.03 9.62
C TYR A 21 7.07 -6.43 8.39
N CYS A 22 7.43 -5.19 8.03
CA CYS A 22 6.82 -4.46 6.91
C CYS A 22 7.43 -4.80 5.54
N SER A 23 8.44 -5.67 5.44
CA SER A 23 9.03 -6.06 4.16
C SER A 23 7.97 -6.74 3.26
N PHE A 24 7.80 -6.15 2.09
CA PHE A 24 6.70 -6.27 1.13
C PHE A 24 6.59 -7.67 0.47
N ILE A 25 5.83 -8.60 1.05
CA ILE A 25 5.53 -9.91 0.40
C ILE A 25 4.03 -10.31 0.52
N TRP A 26 3.20 -9.58 1.28
CA TRP A 26 1.92 -10.11 1.72
C TRP A 26 0.69 -9.47 1.04
N CYS A 27 0.47 -9.77 -0.26
CA CYS A 27 -0.72 -9.30 -1.00
C CYS A 27 -1.67 -10.45 -1.42
N PRO A 28 -2.32 -11.16 -0.49
CA PRO A 28 -3.33 -12.15 -0.86
C PRO A 28 -4.68 -11.49 -1.16
N GLN A 29 -5.36 -12.01 -2.18
CA GLN A 29 -6.67 -11.53 -2.64
C GLN A 29 -7.84 -12.13 -1.86
N TYR A 30 -7.69 -13.33 -1.29
CA TYR A 30 -8.78 -14.00 -0.58
C TYR A 30 -8.88 -13.58 0.89
N GLY A 31 -10.09 -13.29 1.35
CA GLY A 31 -10.38 -12.86 2.73
C GLY A 31 -9.84 -13.79 3.82
N ILE A 32 -9.79 -15.10 3.56
CA ILE A 32 -9.22 -16.09 4.49
C ILE A 32 -7.74 -15.80 4.77
N TYR A 33 -6.95 -15.55 3.73
CA TYR A 33 -5.54 -15.21 3.87
C TYR A 33 -5.34 -13.83 4.47
N ILE A 34 -6.22 -12.87 4.15
CA ILE A 34 -6.23 -11.54 4.79
C ILE A 34 -6.42 -11.67 6.30
N ASN A 35 -7.39 -12.46 6.74
CA ASN A 35 -7.68 -12.67 8.16
C ASN A 35 -6.52 -13.39 8.87
N ARG A 36 -5.86 -14.33 8.19
CA ARG A 36 -4.65 -14.99 8.69
C ARG A 36 -3.50 -14.00 8.86
N LEU A 37 -3.28 -13.12 7.89
CA LEU A 37 -2.25 -12.07 7.99
C LEU A 37 -2.58 -11.04 9.08
N GLU A 38 -3.84 -10.67 9.25
CA GLU A 38 -4.26 -9.77 10.32
C GLU A 38 -4.02 -10.41 11.71
N THR A 39 -4.23 -11.73 11.81
CA THR A 39 -3.93 -12.48 13.03
C THR A 39 -2.43 -12.52 13.32
N ILE A 40 -1.61 -12.59 12.27
CA ILE A 40 -0.16 -12.42 12.35
C ILE A 40 0.19 -11.02 12.86
N GLN A 41 -0.43 -9.95 12.32
CA GLN A 41 -0.23 -8.57 12.81
C GLN A 41 -0.58 -8.44 14.29
N ARG A 42 -1.72 -8.99 14.72
CA ARG A 42 -2.12 -8.99 16.14
C ARG A 42 -1.12 -9.68 17.05
N LYS A 43 -0.56 -10.83 16.63
CA LYS A 43 0.49 -11.54 17.37
C LYS A 43 1.77 -10.71 17.47
N PHE A 44 2.14 -10.02 16.38
CA PHE A 44 3.29 -9.12 16.38
C PHE A 44 3.10 -7.93 17.33
N MET A 45 1.92 -7.30 17.36
CA MET A 45 1.64 -6.21 18.31
C MET A 45 1.74 -6.67 19.77
N ARG A 46 1.30 -7.88 20.09
CA ARG A 46 1.48 -8.46 21.43
C ARG A 46 2.95 -8.63 21.80
N PHE A 47 3.77 -9.08 20.84
CA PHE A 47 5.22 -9.19 21.03
C PHE A 47 5.88 -7.82 21.25
N LEU A 48 5.46 -6.79 20.50
CA LEU A 48 5.95 -5.42 20.68
C LEU A 48 5.59 -4.85 22.06
N GLN A 49 4.38 -5.08 22.55
CA GLN A 49 3.96 -4.67 23.89
C GLN A 49 4.83 -5.30 24.98
N TYR A 50 5.10 -6.60 24.85
CA TYR A 50 5.98 -7.31 25.78
C TYR A 50 7.40 -6.71 25.78
N LYS A 51 7.96 -6.42 24.61
CA LYS A 51 9.28 -5.78 24.49
C LYS A 51 9.31 -4.34 25.02
N CYS A 52 8.23 -3.57 24.85
CA CYS A 52 8.13 -2.18 25.32
C CYS A 52 7.69 -2.05 26.79
N LYS A 53 7.32 -3.15 27.46
CA LYS A 53 6.72 -3.18 28.81
C LYS A 53 5.49 -2.27 28.97
N GLN A 54 4.74 -2.06 27.90
CA GLN A 54 3.55 -1.21 27.88
C GLN A 54 2.35 -2.01 27.38
N TYR A 55 1.29 -2.04 28.18
CA TYR A 55 0.12 -2.88 27.95
C TYR A 55 -1.08 -2.02 27.58
N ASP A 56 -1.63 -2.27 26.39
CA ASP A 56 -2.89 -1.70 25.92
C ASP A 56 -3.88 -2.82 25.66
N THR A 57 -5.14 -2.60 26.03
CA THR A 57 -6.21 -3.58 25.90
C THR A 57 -6.68 -3.72 24.45
N SER A 58 -6.91 -2.62 23.74
CA SER A 58 -7.44 -2.64 22.36
C SER A 58 -6.34 -2.82 21.31
N TYR A 59 -6.67 -3.45 20.17
CA TYR A 59 -5.74 -3.58 19.03
C TYR A 59 -5.49 -2.25 18.34
N GLU A 60 -6.52 -1.41 18.24
CA GLU A 60 -6.45 -0.12 17.57
C GLU A 60 -5.53 0.85 18.31
N SER A 61 -5.59 0.88 19.66
CA SER A 61 -4.69 1.69 20.48
C SER A 61 -3.23 1.28 20.32
N ARG A 62 -2.95 -0.03 20.21
CA ARG A 62 -1.60 -0.56 19.93
C ARG A 62 -1.07 -0.07 18.58
N CYS A 63 -1.93 -0.13 17.57
CA CYS A 63 -1.62 0.32 16.22
C CYS A 63 -1.33 1.81 16.18
N LYS A 64 -2.20 2.63 16.80
CA LYS A 64 -2.02 4.09 16.92
C LYS A 64 -0.72 4.45 17.64
N ARG A 65 -0.43 3.83 18.79
CA ARG A 65 0.80 4.09 19.57
C ARG A 65 2.06 3.78 18.79
N HIS A 66 2.09 2.66 18.07
CA HIS A 66 3.27 2.28 17.30
C HIS A 66 3.33 2.96 15.93
N HIS A 67 2.37 3.82 15.59
CA HIS A 67 2.20 4.43 14.26
C HIS A 67 2.16 3.38 13.15
N ILE A 68 1.49 2.25 13.40
CA ILE A 68 1.34 1.17 12.43
C ILE A 68 -0.12 1.15 11.99
N LEU A 69 -0.36 1.46 10.71
CA LEU A 69 -1.68 1.36 10.10
C LEU A 69 -2.15 -0.11 10.04
N PRO A 70 -3.47 -0.36 10.05
CA PRO A 70 -4.02 -1.70 9.83
C PRO A 70 -3.53 -2.27 8.48
N LEU A 71 -3.42 -3.61 8.39
CA LEU A 71 -2.88 -4.27 7.20
C LEU A 71 -3.61 -3.89 5.92
N MET A 72 -4.93 -3.72 6.00
CA MET A 72 -5.76 -3.37 4.85
C MET A 72 -5.37 -2.01 4.26
N GLU A 73 -5.16 -1.00 5.09
CA GLU A 73 -4.78 0.34 4.65
C GLU A 73 -3.35 0.35 4.11
N ARG A 74 -2.41 -0.31 4.80
CA ARG A 74 -1.02 -0.41 4.32
C ARG A 74 -0.93 -1.05 2.94
N ARG A 75 -1.74 -2.07 2.67
CA ARG A 75 -1.81 -2.70 1.35
C ARG A 75 -2.38 -1.76 0.30
N LYS A 76 -3.50 -1.10 0.57
CA LYS A 76 -4.06 -0.11 -0.36
C LYS A 76 -3.04 0.97 -0.74
N ILE A 77 -2.28 1.46 0.24
CA ILE A 77 -1.22 2.46 0.01
C ILE A 77 -0.10 1.85 -0.83
N ALA A 78 0.43 0.69 -0.43
CA ALA A 78 1.54 0.06 -1.13
C ALA A 78 1.19 -0.33 -2.57
N ASP A 79 -0.03 -0.83 -2.79
CA ASP A 79 -0.55 -1.17 -4.11
C ASP A 79 -0.68 0.09 -4.99
N THR A 80 -1.17 1.19 -4.42
CA THR A 80 -1.27 2.48 -5.13
C THR A 80 0.10 3.05 -5.46
N VAL A 81 1.06 3.00 -4.52
CA VAL A 81 2.43 3.46 -4.74
C VAL A 81 3.12 2.63 -5.83
N LEU A 82 2.96 1.31 -5.80
CA LEU A 82 3.50 0.43 -6.83
C LEU A 82 2.89 0.75 -8.21
N TYR A 83 1.57 0.96 -8.26
CA TYR A 83 0.89 1.32 -9.51
C TYR A 83 1.40 2.65 -10.10
N VAL A 84 1.59 3.67 -9.25
CA VAL A 84 2.16 4.96 -9.67
C VAL A 84 3.61 4.80 -10.14
N LYS A 85 4.42 4.01 -9.42
CA LYS A 85 5.79 3.70 -9.84
C LYS A 85 5.85 3.02 -11.21
N ILE A 86 4.94 2.08 -11.47
CA ILE A 86 4.82 1.43 -12.78
C ILE A 86 4.45 2.47 -13.85
N ALA A 87 3.43 3.30 -13.59
CA ALA A 87 2.99 4.32 -14.54
C ALA A 87 4.06 5.38 -14.85
N GLN A 88 4.96 5.64 -13.90
CA GLN A 88 6.12 6.54 -14.04
C GLN A 88 7.37 5.85 -14.61
N SER A 89 7.26 4.60 -15.07
CA SER A 89 8.39 3.78 -15.54
C SER A 89 9.56 3.69 -14.55
N LEU A 90 9.29 3.78 -13.24
CA LEU A 90 10.29 3.54 -12.19
C LEU A 90 10.50 2.04 -11.91
N VAL A 91 9.80 1.18 -12.64
CA VAL A 91 9.89 -0.28 -12.58
C VAL A 91 10.12 -0.77 -14.01
N ASP A 92 11.23 -1.48 -14.22
CA ASP A 92 11.67 -1.99 -15.53
C ASP A 92 10.83 -3.20 -15.99
N CYS A 93 9.55 -2.96 -16.28
CA CYS A 93 8.60 -3.98 -16.71
C CYS A 93 7.71 -3.44 -17.85
N PRO A 94 8.16 -3.47 -19.11
CA PRO A 94 7.42 -2.89 -20.23
C PRO A 94 6.05 -3.56 -20.45
N ASN A 95 5.95 -4.87 -20.25
CA ASN A 95 4.69 -5.63 -20.37
C ASN A 95 3.64 -5.20 -19.33
N LEU A 96 4.10 -4.75 -18.16
CA LEU A 96 3.21 -4.29 -17.10
C LEU A 96 2.78 -2.85 -17.37
N LEU A 97 3.69 -2.01 -17.86
CA LEU A 97 3.39 -0.65 -18.29
C LEU A 97 2.39 -0.64 -19.46
N SER A 98 2.56 -1.52 -20.46
CA SER A 98 1.63 -1.62 -21.59
C SER A 98 0.22 -2.06 -21.18
N SER A 99 0.09 -2.70 -20.01
CA SER A 99 -1.19 -3.09 -19.44
C SER A 99 -1.92 -1.93 -18.74
N VAL A 100 -1.22 -0.84 -18.42
CA VAL A 100 -1.80 0.38 -17.84
C VAL A 100 -2.34 1.26 -18.97
N LYS A 101 -3.67 1.32 -19.08
CA LYS A 101 -4.36 2.11 -20.10
C LYS A 101 -4.92 3.39 -19.51
N LEU A 102 -4.59 4.53 -20.11
CA LEU A 102 -5.18 5.82 -19.75
C LEU A 102 -6.52 6.00 -20.46
N ARG A 103 -7.50 6.59 -19.78
CA ARG A 103 -8.77 6.97 -20.37
C ARG A 103 -8.72 8.45 -20.72
N VAL A 104 -8.52 8.75 -22.01
CA VAL A 104 -8.54 10.12 -22.52
C VAL A 104 -9.99 10.47 -22.92
N PRO A 105 -10.64 11.43 -22.26
CA PRO A 105 -11.99 11.83 -22.64
C PRO A 105 -11.95 12.70 -23.90
N ASN A 106 -12.77 12.37 -24.91
CA ASN A 106 -12.90 13.17 -26.13
C ASN A 106 -13.72 14.47 -25.92
N ARG A 107 -14.41 14.58 -24.78
CA ARG A 107 -15.24 15.74 -24.41
C ARG A 107 -15.09 16.03 -22.92
N SER A 108 -15.32 17.26 -22.49
CA SER A 108 -15.32 17.59 -21.06
C SER A 108 -16.43 16.82 -20.34
N VAL A 109 -16.06 16.08 -19.29
CA VAL A 109 -17.01 15.30 -18.47
C VAL A 109 -16.90 15.76 -17.03
N ARG A 110 -18.04 15.92 -16.35
CA ARG A 110 -18.11 16.33 -14.93
C ARG A 110 -17.31 15.41 -13.99
N ARG A 111 -17.10 14.15 -14.36
CA ARG A 111 -16.25 13.19 -13.65
C ARG A 111 -15.10 12.76 -14.55
N LEU A 112 -13.91 13.28 -14.26
CA LEU A 112 -12.68 12.82 -14.89
C LEU A 112 -12.33 11.44 -14.33
N VAL A 113 -12.26 10.46 -15.23
CA VAL A 113 -11.78 9.10 -14.93
C VAL A 113 -10.45 8.97 -15.66
N THR A 114 -9.36 8.95 -14.91
CA THR A 114 -7.99 9.01 -15.47
C THR A 114 -7.56 7.68 -16.08
N LEU A 115 -7.95 6.57 -15.45
CA LEU A 115 -7.52 5.23 -15.85
C LEU A 115 -8.65 4.44 -16.51
N PHE A 116 -8.31 3.73 -17.58
CA PHE A 116 -9.23 2.79 -18.21
C PHE A 116 -9.24 1.48 -17.41
N ILE A 117 -10.43 1.06 -16.99
CA ILE A 117 -10.62 -0.20 -16.27
C ILE A 117 -11.18 -1.23 -17.26
N PRO A 118 -10.47 -2.34 -17.54
CA PRO A 118 -10.98 -3.37 -18.44
C PRO A 118 -12.19 -4.06 -17.80
N GLN A 119 -13.24 -4.30 -18.60
CA GLN A 119 -14.35 -5.13 -18.17
C GLN A 119 -13.91 -6.60 -18.18
N SER A 120 -14.33 -7.34 -17.15
CA SER A 120 -13.98 -8.75 -17.00
C SER A 120 -15.15 -9.56 -16.48
N HIS A 121 -15.41 -10.70 -17.10
CA HIS A 121 -16.48 -11.62 -16.71
C HIS A 121 -16.10 -12.50 -15.51
N THR A 122 -14.80 -12.68 -15.23
CA THR A 122 -14.34 -13.51 -14.11
C THR A 122 -13.98 -12.67 -12.89
N LYS A 123 -14.40 -13.15 -11.71
CA LYS A 123 -14.04 -12.54 -10.41
C LYS A 123 -12.53 -12.47 -10.20
N TYR A 124 -11.79 -13.44 -10.72
CA TYR A 124 -10.33 -13.45 -10.66
C TYR A 124 -9.71 -12.23 -11.33
N ARG A 125 -10.15 -11.89 -12.55
CA ARG A 125 -9.62 -10.74 -13.29
C ARG A 125 -10.10 -9.42 -12.71
N HIS A 126 -11.32 -9.36 -12.18
CA HIS A 126 -11.81 -8.19 -11.45
C HIS A 126 -10.98 -7.91 -10.19
N ASN A 127 -10.55 -8.98 -9.50
CA ASN A 127 -9.71 -8.88 -8.31
C ASN A 127 -8.21 -8.80 -8.61
N SER A 128 -7.82 -8.68 -9.88
CA SER A 128 -6.41 -8.51 -10.25
C SER A 128 -5.87 -7.19 -9.70
N PHE A 129 -4.57 -7.19 -9.40
CA PHE A 129 -3.85 -6.02 -8.89
C PHE A 129 -4.14 -4.76 -9.74
N LEU A 130 -4.04 -4.87 -11.07
CA LEU A 130 -4.24 -3.75 -11.99
C LEU A 130 -5.66 -3.18 -11.95
N VAL A 131 -6.68 -4.03 -11.82
CA VAL A 131 -8.09 -3.60 -11.83
C VAL A 131 -8.46 -2.95 -10.49
N ILE A 132 -8.10 -3.59 -9.37
CA ILE A 132 -8.36 -3.05 -8.03
C ILE A 132 -7.62 -1.72 -7.83
N THR A 133 -6.36 -1.62 -8.23
CA THR A 133 -5.60 -0.37 -8.08
C THR A 133 -6.12 0.73 -8.99
N ALA A 134 -6.45 0.44 -10.26
CA ALA A 134 -7.01 1.42 -11.17
C ALA A 134 -8.38 1.95 -10.70
N THR A 135 -9.24 1.07 -10.17
CA THR A 135 -10.52 1.49 -9.55
C THR A 135 -10.28 2.35 -8.32
N GLN A 136 -9.38 1.95 -7.43
CA GLN A 136 -9.01 2.72 -6.23
C GLN A 136 -8.47 4.12 -6.60
N VAL A 137 -7.60 4.23 -7.61
CA VAL A 137 -7.05 5.51 -8.07
C VAL A 137 -8.14 6.39 -8.72
N ASN A 138 -9.06 5.80 -9.50
CA ASN A 138 -10.17 6.54 -10.10
C ASN A 138 -11.20 7.04 -9.08
N LEU A 139 -11.40 6.30 -7.98
CA LEU A 139 -12.28 6.71 -6.88
C LEU A 139 -11.64 7.81 -6.03
N ASN A 140 -10.34 7.70 -5.77
CA ASN A 140 -9.57 8.72 -5.08
C ASN A 140 -9.17 9.81 -6.07
N LYS A 141 -10.13 10.70 -6.42
CA LYS A 141 -9.91 11.92 -7.24
C LYS A 141 -8.50 12.48 -6.96
N LEU A 142 -7.56 12.20 -7.86
CA LEU A 142 -6.19 12.72 -7.87
C LEU A 142 -5.56 12.96 -6.49
N LEU A 143 -4.79 11.98 -5.97
CA LEU A 143 -3.55 12.25 -5.23
C LEU A 143 -3.55 13.39 -4.18
N ARG A 144 -4.67 13.70 -3.52
CA ARG A 144 -4.69 14.76 -2.50
C ARG A 144 -4.23 14.29 -1.11
N VAL A 145 -4.01 12.99 -0.92
CA VAL A 145 -3.66 12.41 0.38
C VAL A 145 -2.71 11.23 0.24
N VAL A 146 -1.61 11.36 -0.50
CA VAL A 146 -0.40 10.68 -0.04
C VAL A 146 0.47 11.75 0.57
N GLY A 147 0.13 12.10 1.81
CA GLY A 147 1.14 12.54 2.75
C GLY A 147 2.18 11.43 2.84
N LEU A 148 3.13 11.42 1.90
CA LEU A 148 4.40 10.70 2.03
C LEU A 148 5.17 11.18 3.27
N ASN A 149 4.68 12.21 3.95
CA ASN A 149 5.20 12.77 5.19
C ASN A 149 4.75 12.01 6.45
N GLN A 150 3.88 10.99 6.37
CA GLN A 150 3.49 10.18 7.54
C GLN A 150 4.30 8.91 7.74
N PHE A 151 5.27 8.63 6.86
CA PHE A 151 6.29 7.60 7.07
C PHE A 151 7.67 8.29 7.10
N PRO A 152 8.19 8.70 8.27
CA PRO A 152 9.41 9.49 8.34
C PRO A 152 10.71 8.74 7.98
N ASP A 153 10.67 7.40 7.88
CA ASP A 153 11.91 6.61 8.02
C ASP A 153 12.17 5.63 6.85
N CYS A 154 11.80 5.98 5.60
CA CYS A 154 12.37 5.32 4.42
C CYS A 154 12.91 6.36 3.41
N ASN A 155 14.16 6.75 3.64
CA ASN A 155 14.99 7.70 2.88
C ASN A 155 15.31 7.30 1.42
N THR A 156 14.34 6.91 0.58
CA THR A 156 14.65 6.60 -0.84
C THR A 156 13.63 7.00 -1.88
N CYS A 157 12.56 7.73 -1.57
CA CYS A 157 11.72 8.25 -2.66
C CYS A 157 11.25 9.68 -2.41
N SER A 158 12.09 10.63 -2.80
CA SER A 158 11.69 12.00 -3.09
C SER A 158 10.70 12.01 -4.27
N PHE A 159 9.41 11.78 -3.99
CA PHE A 159 8.35 11.92 -4.99
C PHE A 159 7.93 13.39 -5.07
N LYS A 160 8.56 14.14 -5.98
CA LYS A 160 7.93 15.35 -6.51
C LYS A 160 6.84 14.93 -7.48
N LEU A 161 5.61 15.39 -7.21
CA LEU A 161 4.46 15.25 -8.09
C LEU A 161 4.76 15.91 -9.44
N VAL A 162 4.82 15.12 -10.51
CA VAL A 162 4.83 15.61 -11.89
C VAL A 162 3.45 15.35 -12.47
N PHE A 163 2.48 16.21 -12.18
CA PHE A 163 1.20 16.30 -12.92
C PHE A 163 0.59 17.71 -12.82
N THR A 164 1.45 18.73 -12.82
CA THR A 164 1.06 20.13 -13.07
C THR A 164 2.11 20.74 -14.00
N SER A 165 1.65 21.42 -15.06
CA SER A 165 2.37 21.77 -16.30
C SER A 165 2.50 20.55 -17.24
N GLN A 166 1.86 20.49 -18.40
CA GLN A 166 1.91 21.49 -19.46
C GLN A 166 0.51 21.78 -20.06
N CYS A 167 0.00 22.98 -19.76
CA CYS A 167 -0.81 23.77 -20.67
C CYS A 167 -0.20 25.18 -20.60
N SER A 168 0.67 25.51 -21.55
CA SER A 168 1.04 26.89 -21.89
C SER A 168 1.86 26.88 -23.18
N MET A 169 1.27 27.55 -24.17
CA MET A 169 1.63 27.74 -25.58
C MET A 169 1.26 26.61 -26.53
#